data_AF-A0A0F9VXK4-F1
#
_entry.id   AF-A0A0F9VXK4-F1
#
_cell.length_a   1.000
_cell.length_b   1.000
_cell.length_c   1.000
_cell.angle_alpha   90.00
_cell.angle_beta   90.00
_cell.angle_gamma   90.00
#
_symmetry.space_group_name_H-M   'P 1'
#
loop_
_entity.id
_entity.type
_entity.pdbx_description
1 polymer ?
#
loop_
_entity_poly.entity_id
_entity_poly.type
_entity_poly.pdbx_seq_one_letter_code
_entity_poly.pdbx_strand_id
1 'polypeptide(L)'
;MDNFSDACRLAERFSLKELRHELKIMPNWVYAETDFDERFWYWYNDIVKEAIKVRKLDDEILRWANPRDATNQQTTAAREDFDIIEVVSYYTELKGSNELMGKCPLHDSRFGSNFEVNPEKQLFHCFSCGKGGDVVKFIIEMECLTPGQAIAFLKNRYSTIYRYSTKANGDYYDSVETTTG
;
A
#
# COMPACT_ATOMS: atom_id res chain seq x y z
N MET A 1 10.72 17.12 2.64
CA MET A 1 9.91 16.38 1.66
C MET A 1 10.50 14.99 1.57
N ASP A 2 9.70 13.96 1.83
CA ASP A 2 10.14 12.57 1.67
C ASP A 2 10.04 12.23 0.18
N ASN A 3 11.20 12.16 -0.49
CA ASN A 3 11.29 11.90 -1.92
C ASN A 3 10.60 10.59 -2.32
N PHE A 4 10.51 9.63 -1.40
CA PHE A 4 9.83 8.35 -1.65
C PHE A 4 8.31 8.54 -1.65
N SER A 5 7.74 9.21 -0.66
CA SER A 5 6.31 9.57 -0.63
C SER A 5 5.88 10.41 -1.85
N ASP A 6 6.70 11.35 -2.28
CA ASP A 6 6.40 12.16 -3.48
C ASP A 6 6.51 11.34 -4.78
N ALA A 7 7.49 10.43 -4.87
CA ALA A 7 7.63 9.49 -5.98
C ALA A 7 6.43 8.55 -6.08
N CYS A 8 5.90 8.11 -4.95
CA CYS A 8 4.69 7.31 -4.86
C CYS A 8 3.45 8.01 -5.41
N ARG A 9 3.18 9.24 -4.97
CA ARG A 9 2.05 10.04 -5.49
C ARG A 9 2.16 10.26 -6.99
N LEU A 10 3.39 10.48 -7.48
CA LEU A 10 3.65 10.63 -8.90
C LEU A 10 3.42 9.31 -9.67
N ALA A 11 3.88 8.18 -9.12
CA ALA A 11 3.61 6.86 -9.63
C ALA A 11 2.11 6.60 -9.74
N GLU A 12 1.29 6.92 -8.74
CA GLU A 12 -0.16 6.71 -8.79
C GLU A 12 -0.83 7.45 -9.95
N ARG A 13 -0.35 8.65 -10.27
CA ARG A 13 -0.98 9.54 -11.26
C ARG A 13 -0.55 9.25 -12.70
N PHE A 14 0.62 8.66 -12.90
CA PHE A 14 1.21 8.49 -14.23
C PHE A 14 1.59 7.03 -14.50
N SER A 15 1.25 6.54 -15.70
CA SER A 15 1.70 5.25 -16.19
C SER A 15 3.22 5.23 -16.37
N LEU A 16 3.80 4.03 -16.40
CA LEU A 16 5.22 3.83 -16.68
C LEU A 16 5.65 4.45 -18.03
N LYS A 17 4.74 4.53 -19.00
CA LYS A 17 4.97 5.19 -20.30
C LYS A 17 5.04 6.70 -20.14
N GLU A 18 4.14 7.29 -19.36
CA GLU A 18 4.09 8.73 -19.08
C GLU A 18 5.30 9.18 -18.24
N LEU A 19 5.65 8.46 -17.18
CA LEU A 19 6.85 8.76 -16.37
C LEU A 19 8.15 8.71 -17.19
N ARG A 20 8.27 7.74 -18.11
CA ARG A 20 9.40 7.67 -19.06
C ARG A 20 9.39 8.80 -20.07
N HIS A 21 8.21 9.36 -20.37
CA HIS A 21 8.07 10.50 -21.26
C HIS A 21 8.50 11.79 -20.55
N GLU A 22 8.10 12.00 -19.30
CA GLU A 22 8.53 13.13 -18.45
C GLU A 22 10.06 13.30 -18.45
N LEU A 23 10.81 12.21 -18.29
CA LEU A 23 12.29 12.24 -18.36
C LEU A 23 12.86 12.69 -19.72
N LYS A 24 12.09 12.56 -20.81
CA LYS A 24 12.54 12.87 -22.18
C LYS A 24 12.21 14.30 -22.62
N ILE A 25 11.15 14.92 -22.09
CA ILE A 25 10.66 16.22 -22.57
C ILE A 25 11.44 17.37 -21.90
N MET A 26 11.85 17.19 -20.65
CA MET A 26 12.39 18.27 -19.82
C MET A 26 13.76 18.86 -20.22
N PRO A 27 14.69 18.17 -20.92
CA PRO A 27 15.95 18.81 -21.32
C PRO A 27 15.76 19.99 -22.29
N ASN A 28 14.65 20.04 -23.03
CA ASN A 28 14.48 20.96 -24.17
C ASN A 28 13.62 22.20 -23.86
N TRP A 29 12.76 22.18 -22.84
CA TRP A 29 11.89 23.33 -22.51
C TRP A 29 12.50 24.28 -21.48
N VAL A 30 13.39 23.77 -20.64
CA VAL A 30 13.81 24.41 -19.39
C VAL A 30 14.92 25.45 -19.57
N TYR A 31 15.75 25.32 -20.60
CA TYR A 31 16.84 26.29 -20.87
C TYR A 31 16.38 27.56 -21.61
N ALA A 32 15.08 27.70 -21.91
CA ALA A 32 14.55 28.79 -22.71
C ALA A 32 14.06 30.00 -21.89
N GLU A 33 13.78 29.85 -20.58
CA GLU A 33 13.24 30.93 -19.74
C GLU A 33 14.01 31.04 -18.41
N THR A 34 14.56 32.22 -18.12
CA THR A 34 15.67 32.46 -17.19
C THR A 34 15.27 32.58 -15.71
N ASP A 35 14.52 31.62 -15.17
CA ASP A 35 14.27 31.58 -13.71
C ASP A 35 14.11 30.15 -13.16
N PHE A 36 14.79 29.20 -13.80
CA PHE A 36 14.71 27.80 -13.44
C PHE A 36 15.66 27.43 -12.29
N ASP A 37 15.12 26.97 -11.17
CA ASP A 37 15.92 26.43 -10.06
C ASP A 37 16.43 25.04 -10.40
N GLU A 38 17.73 24.92 -10.70
CA GLU A 38 18.40 23.65 -10.95
C GLU A 38 18.22 22.65 -9.78
N ARG A 39 18.07 23.12 -8.53
CA ARG A 39 17.83 22.21 -7.39
C ARG A 39 16.46 21.56 -7.45
N PHE A 40 15.44 22.30 -7.89
CA PHE A 40 14.13 21.73 -8.15
C PHE A 40 14.19 20.66 -9.24
N TRP A 41 15.03 20.86 -10.27
CA TRP A 41 15.22 19.87 -11.32
C TRP A 41 15.81 18.56 -10.83
N TYR A 42 16.94 18.60 -10.12
CA TYR A 42 17.59 17.40 -9.60
C TYR A 42 16.61 16.63 -8.70
N TRP A 43 15.92 17.36 -7.82
CA TRP A 43 14.90 16.81 -6.94
C TRP A 43 13.74 16.16 -7.72
N TYR A 44 13.13 16.86 -8.67
CA TYR A 44 12.01 16.32 -9.46
C TYR A 44 12.44 15.13 -10.32
N ASN A 45 13.63 15.19 -10.92
CA ASN A 45 14.18 14.10 -11.72
C ASN A 45 14.42 12.85 -10.86
N ASP A 46 14.94 13.02 -9.66
CA ASP A 46 15.09 11.91 -8.70
C ASP A 46 13.71 11.36 -8.28
N ILE A 47 12.71 12.21 -8.05
CA ILE A 47 11.33 11.76 -7.79
C ILE A 47 10.75 10.98 -8.97
N VAL A 48 10.92 11.43 -10.22
CA VAL A 48 10.42 10.72 -11.40
C VAL A 48 11.13 9.38 -11.57
N LYS A 49 12.46 9.32 -11.34
CA LYS A 49 13.21 8.06 -11.37
C LYS A 49 12.75 7.10 -10.28
N GLU A 50 12.55 7.59 -9.06
CA GLU A 50 12.00 6.80 -7.96
C GLU A 50 10.57 6.34 -8.28
N ALA A 51 9.73 7.18 -8.87
CA ALA A 51 8.37 6.82 -9.29
C ALA A 51 8.38 5.70 -10.33
N ILE A 52 9.34 5.72 -11.26
CA ILE A 52 9.56 4.64 -12.23
C ILE A 52 9.99 3.35 -11.51
N LYS A 53 10.83 3.43 -10.48
CA LYS A 53 11.22 2.26 -9.68
C LYS A 53 10.03 1.71 -8.91
N VAL A 54 9.23 2.57 -8.27
CA VAL A 54 7.98 2.20 -7.59
C VAL A 54 7.04 1.49 -8.57
N ARG A 55 6.85 2.01 -9.79
CA ARG A 55 6.00 1.37 -10.80
C ARG A 55 6.52 0.04 -11.34
N LYS A 56 7.83 -0.16 -11.35
CA LYS A 56 8.43 -1.47 -11.66
C LYS A 56 8.32 -2.42 -10.48
N LEU A 57 8.43 -1.90 -9.26
CA LEU A 57 8.17 -2.66 -8.05
C LEU A 57 6.71 -3.11 -8.02
N ASP A 58 5.76 -2.28 -8.44
CA ASP A 58 4.34 -2.67 -8.55
C ASP A 58 4.16 -3.93 -9.40
N ASP A 59 4.92 -4.11 -10.49
CA ASP A 59 4.86 -5.32 -11.31
C ASP A 59 5.37 -6.59 -10.57
N GLU A 60 6.39 -6.46 -9.71
CA GLU A 60 6.87 -7.55 -8.84
C GLU A 60 5.96 -7.77 -7.62
N ILE A 61 5.46 -6.68 -7.03
CA ILE A 61 4.50 -6.66 -5.92
C ILE A 61 3.20 -7.32 -6.35
N LEU A 62 2.68 -6.99 -7.54
CA LEU A 62 1.47 -7.62 -8.10
C LEU A 62 1.64 -9.13 -8.25
N ARG A 63 2.87 -9.61 -8.49
CA ARG A 63 3.19 -11.04 -8.52
C ARG A 63 3.20 -11.70 -7.14
N TRP A 64 3.54 -10.96 -6.08
CA TRP A 64 3.55 -11.46 -4.69
C TRP A 64 2.19 -11.31 -3.98
N ALA A 65 1.48 -10.21 -4.24
CA ALA A 65 0.18 -9.88 -3.66
C ALA A 65 -0.99 -10.48 -4.44
N ASN A 66 -0.74 -11.13 -5.57
CA ASN A 66 -1.76 -11.89 -6.30
C ASN A 66 -2.33 -12.97 -5.38
N PRO A 67 -3.64 -12.96 -5.06
CA PRO A 67 -4.27 -13.98 -4.24
C PRO A 67 -4.16 -15.39 -4.85
N ARG A 68 -3.88 -15.48 -6.16
CA ARG A 68 -3.63 -16.75 -6.88
C ARG A 68 -2.19 -17.25 -6.75
N ASP A 69 -1.24 -16.41 -6.33
CA ASP A 69 0.15 -16.80 -6.03
C ASP A 69 0.30 -17.08 -4.52
N ALA A 70 -0.49 -18.05 -4.02
CA ALA A 70 -0.50 -18.49 -2.61
C ALA A 70 0.79 -19.17 -2.13
N THR A 71 1.83 -19.22 -2.97
CA THR A 71 3.11 -19.91 -2.69
C THR A 71 4.08 -19.07 -1.86
N ASN A 72 3.79 -17.78 -1.64
CA ASN A 72 4.67 -16.91 -0.89
C ASN A 72 4.41 -16.93 0.62
N GLN A 73 5.25 -17.68 1.34
CA GLN A 73 5.11 -17.93 2.78
C GLN A 73 5.07 -16.64 3.63
N GLN A 74 5.78 -15.57 3.24
CA GLN A 74 5.82 -14.32 4.02
C GLN A 74 4.51 -13.54 3.92
N THR A 75 3.93 -13.48 2.72
CA THR A 75 2.60 -12.86 2.54
C THR A 75 1.50 -13.72 3.12
N THR A 76 1.62 -15.06 3.07
CA THR A 76 0.63 -15.97 3.67
C THR A 76 0.57 -15.77 5.18
N ALA A 77 1.70 -15.76 5.89
CA ALA A 77 1.71 -15.53 7.33
C ALA A 77 1.10 -14.17 7.70
N ALA A 78 1.46 -13.09 6.99
CA ALA A 78 0.88 -11.77 7.24
C ALA A 78 -0.63 -11.69 6.92
N ARG A 79 -1.15 -12.51 5.99
CA ARG A 79 -2.59 -12.60 5.73
C ARG A 79 -3.33 -13.34 6.85
N GLU A 80 -2.68 -14.31 7.48
CA GLU A 80 -3.24 -15.11 8.57
C GLU A 80 -3.17 -14.37 9.93
N ASP A 81 -2.15 -13.52 10.10
CA ASP A 81 -1.86 -12.85 11.37
C ASP A 81 -2.68 -11.56 11.61
N PHE A 82 -3.23 -10.93 10.57
CA PHE A 82 -3.89 -9.62 10.66
C PHE A 82 -5.31 -9.63 10.08
N ASP A 83 -6.29 -9.15 10.85
CA ASP A 83 -7.65 -8.93 10.36
C ASP A 83 -7.71 -7.65 9.50
N ILE A 84 -8.14 -7.81 8.25
CA ILE A 84 -8.33 -6.72 7.32
C ILE A 84 -9.33 -5.68 7.82
N ILE A 85 -10.37 -6.08 8.57
CA ILE A 85 -11.36 -5.13 9.10
C ILE A 85 -10.67 -4.18 10.06
N GLU A 86 -9.90 -4.72 10.99
CA GLU A 86 -9.23 -3.94 12.03
C GLU A 86 -8.27 -2.94 11.38
N VAL A 87 -7.43 -3.40 10.43
CA VAL A 87 -6.48 -2.55 9.73
C VAL A 87 -7.17 -1.46 8.91
N VAL A 88 -8.15 -1.82 8.07
CA VAL A 88 -8.86 -0.87 7.20
C VAL A 88 -9.65 0.15 8.02
N SER A 89 -10.23 -0.26 9.15
CA SER A 89 -11.05 0.61 10.01
C SER A 89 -10.26 1.77 10.62
N TYR A 90 -8.92 1.72 10.61
CA TYR A 90 -8.08 2.87 10.95
C TYR A 90 -8.09 3.98 9.88
N TYR A 91 -8.39 3.64 8.64
CA TYR A 91 -8.30 4.55 7.49
C TYR A 91 -9.68 5.04 7.02
N THR A 92 -10.74 4.26 7.23
CA THR A 92 -12.08 4.63 6.79
C THR A 92 -13.15 4.00 7.67
N GLU A 93 -14.29 4.68 7.81
CA GLU A 93 -15.45 4.12 8.49
C GLU A 93 -16.13 3.08 7.61
N LEU A 94 -16.33 1.89 8.16
CA LEU A 94 -17.00 0.77 7.51
C LEU A 94 -18.39 0.53 8.12
N LYS A 95 -19.39 0.25 7.28
CA LYS A 95 -20.77 -0.04 7.69
C LYS A 95 -21.29 -1.27 6.95
N GLY A 96 -21.92 -2.18 7.69
CA GLY A 96 -22.46 -3.42 7.13
C GLY A 96 -22.46 -4.54 8.15
N SER A 97 -22.81 -5.74 7.71
CA SER A 97 -22.79 -6.96 8.52
C SER A 97 -21.93 -8.03 7.86
N ASN A 98 -22.34 -8.50 6.67
CA ASN A 98 -21.62 -9.56 5.96
C ASN A 98 -20.54 -8.99 5.02
N GLU A 99 -20.90 -7.95 4.27
CA GLU A 99 -19.95 -7.14 3.49
C GLU A 99 -19.96 -5.74 4.08
N LEU A 100 -18.77 -5.21 4.35
CA LEU A 100 -18.58 -3.91 4.98
C LEU A 100 -18.29 -2.87 3.91
N MET A 101 -19.11 -1.83 3.83
CA MET A 101 -19.00 -0.78 2.84
C MET A 101 -18.50 0.53 3.45
N GLY A 102 -17.63 1.24 2.74
CA GLY A 102 -17.08 2.52 3.18
C GLY A 102 -16.65 3.42 2.04
N LYS A 103 -16.13 4.59 2.40
CA LYS A 103 -15.41 5.46 1.46
C LYS A 103 -14.06 4.84 1.17
N CYS A 104 -13.64 4.85 -0.08
CA CYS A 104 -12.33 4.33 -0.44
C CYS A 104 -11.23 5.26 0.06
N PRO A 105 -10.30 4.80 0.90
CA PRO A 105 -9.16 5.60 1.34
C PRO A 105 -8.04 5.68 0.28
N LEU A 106 -8.12 4.83 -0.76
CA LEU A 106 -7.09 4.68 -1.79
C LEU A 106 -7.27 5.59 -3.03
N HIS A 107 -8.34 6.38 -3.09
CA HIS A 107 -8.53 7.38 -4.14
C HIS A 107 -9.46 8.50 -3.66
N ASP A 108 -9.19 9.72 -4.10
CA ASP A 108 -10.01 10.88 -3.75
C ASP A 108 -11.22 10.98 -4.70
N SER A 109 -12.33 10.35 -4.30
CA SER A 109 -13.63 10.49 -4.96
C SER A 109 -14.58 11.28 -4.07
N ARG A 110 -15.12 12.37 -4.61
CA ARG A 110 -16.09 13.23 -3.92
C ARG A 110 -17.47 12.57 -3.76
N PHE A 111 -17.74 11.45 -4.44
CA PHE A 111 -19.07 10.83 -4.47
C PHE A 111 -18.99 9.29 -4.43
N GLY A 112 -19.45 8.69 -3.33
CA GLY A 112 -19.79 7.26 -3.22
C GLY A 112 -19.07 6.45 -2.14
N SER A 113 -19.79 5.48 -1.56
CA SER A 113 -19.22 4.37 -0.77
C SER A 113 -18.93 3.20 -1.71
N ASN A 114 -17.80 3.26 -2.40
CA ASN A 114 -17.44 2.30 -3.44
C ASN A 114 -16.35 1.32 -2.99
N PHE A 115 -16.10 1.23 -1.68
CA PHE A 115 -15.09 0.37 -1.07
C PHE A 115 -15.78 -0.70 -0.23
N GLU A 116 -15.55 -1.96 -0.59
CA GLU A 116 -16.08 -3.14 0.07
C GLU A 116 -14.95 -3.90 0.76
N VAL A 117 -15.22 -4.41 1.96
CA VAL A 117 -14.37 -5.34 2.70
C VAL A 117 -15.20 -6.57 3.01
N ASN A 118 -14.67 -7.73 2.62
CA ASN A 118 -15.23 -9.04 2.96
C ASN A 118 -14.44 -9.64 4.13
N PRO A 119 -15.02 -9.72 5.34
CA PRO A 119 -14.39 -10.27 6.53
C PRO A 119 -14.01 -11.75 6.39
N GLU A 120 -14.88 -12.57 5.78
CA GLU A 120 -14.67 -14.01 5.66
C GLU A 120 -13.53 -14.35 4.70
N LYS A 121 -13.41 -13.58 3.61
CA LYS A 121 -12.37 -13.76 2.60
C LYS A 121 -11.09 -13.01 2.94
N GLN A 122 -11.13 -12.09 3.91
CA GLN A 122 -10.02 -11.19 4.24
C GLN A 122 -9.53 -10.37 3.03
N LEU A 123 -10.49 -9.85 2.25
CA LEU A 123 -10.22 -9.10 1.02
C LEU A 123 -10.96 -7.77 0.99
N PHE A 124 -10.36 -6.78 0.33
CA PHE A 124 -11.00 -5.52 -0.03
C PHE A 124 -11.12 -5.38 -1.55
N HIS A 125 -12.10 -4.59 -1.99
CA HIS A 125 -12.22 -4.17 -3.37
C HIS A 125 -12.87 -2.80 -3.47
N CYS A 126 -12.33 -1.95 -4.34
CA CYS A 126 -12.95 -0.69 -4.71
C CYS A 126 -13.52 -0.74 -6.12
N PHE A 127 -14.84 -0.64 -6.24
CA PHE A 127 -15.54 -0.71 -7.52
C PHE A 127 -15.34 0.52 -8.42
N SER A 128 -14.79 1.63 -7.90
CA SER A 128 -14.51 2.83 -8.69
C SER A 128 -13.10 2.88 -9.26
N CYS A 129 -12.09 2.55 -8.46
CA CYS A 129 -10.69 2.60 -8.92
C CYS A 129 -10.13 1.22 -9.32
N GLY A 130 -10.88 0.14 -9.08
CA GLY A 130 -10.46 -1.23 -9.41
C GLY A 130 -9.35 -1.79 -8.52
N LYS A 131 -8.87 -1.04 -7.52
CA LYS A 131 -7.91 -1.53 -6.53
C LYS A 131 -8.60 -2.59 -5.65
N GLY A 132 -7.91 -3.69 -5.38
CA GLY A 132 -8.39 -4.77 -4.52
C GLY A 132 -7.26 -5.71 -4.13
N GLY A 133 -7.46 -6.46 -3.06
CA GLY A 133 -6.45 -7.39 -2.54
C GLY A 133 -6.66 -7.71 -1.06
N ASP A 134 -5.62 -8.24 -0.44
CA ASP A 134 -5.57 -8.54 1.00
C ASP A 134 -5.08 -7.35 1.83
N VAL A 135 -4.96 -7.57 3.14
CA VAL A 135 -4.47 -6.57 4.12
C VAL A 135 -3.05 -6.05 3.81
N VAL A 136 -2.17 -6.89 3.26
CA VAL A 136 -0.80 -6.48 2.90
C VAL A 136 -0.86 -5.57 1.68
N LYS A 137 -1.62 -5.96 0.64
CA LYS A 137 -1.81 -5.13 -0.56
C LYS A 137 -2.47 -3.80 -0.20
N PHE A 138 -3.41 -3.80 0.74
CA PHE A 138 -4.02 -2.58 1.24
C PHE A 138 -2.97 -1.62 1.84
N ILE A 139 -2.11 -2.10 2.74
CA ILE A 139 -1.06 -1.26 3.36
C ILE A 139 0.00 -0.83 2.35
N ILE A 140 0.39 -1.69 1.42
CA ILE A 140 1.30 -1.33 0.33
C ILE A 140 0.76 -0.11 -0.42
N GLU A 141 -0.53 -0.12 -0.75
CA GLU A 141 -1.14 0.98 -1.49
C GLU A 141 -1.39 2.21 -0.63
N MET A 142 -1.80 2.04 0.64
CA MET A 142 -2.08 3.16 1.55
C MET A 142 -0.82 3.91 1.99
N GLU A 143 0.23 3.18 2.36
CA GLU A 143 1.46 3.73 2.94
C GLU A 143 2.60 3.83 1.91
N CYS A 144 2.33 3.40 0.67
CA CYS A 144 3.29 3.25 -0.40
C CYS A 144 4.56 2.48 0.02
N LEU A 145 4.39 1.32 0.63
CA LEU A 145 5.50 0.53 1.16
C LEU A 145 5.85 -0.63 0.22
N THR A 146 7.13 -1.01 0.21
CA THR A 146 7.51 -2.32 -0.37
C THR A 146 6.87 -3.46 0.44
N PRO A 147 6.73 -4.69 -0.09
CA PRO A 147 6.10 -5.79 0.64
C PRO A 147 6.74 -6.07 2.00
N GLY A 148 8.08 -6.10 2.05
CA GLY A 148 8.79 -6.31 3.32
C GLY A 148 8.56 -5.17 4.32
N GLN A 149 8.50 -3.92 3.84
CA GLN A 149 8.18 -2.76 4.68
C GLN A 149 6.72 -2.79 5.14
N ALA A 150 5.77 -3.20 4.30
CA ALA A 150 4.37 -3.32 4.65
C ALA A 150 4.15 -4.39 5.72
N ILE A 151 4.81 -5.55 5.60
CA ILE A 151 4.79 -6.60 6.63
C ILE A 151 5.41 -6.07 7.93
N ALA A 152 6.56 -5.39 7.86
CA ALA A 152 7.18 -4.80 9.05
C ALA A 152 6.30 -3.72 9.69
N PHE A 153 5.62 -2.91 8.88
CA PHE A 153 4.67 -1.89 9.33
C PHE A 153 3.48 -2.54 10.04
N LEU A 154 2.89 -3.58 9.44
CA LEU A 154 1.80 -4.35 10.04
C LEU A 154 2.21 -4.89 11.41
N LYS A 155 3.36 -5.57 11.48
CA LYS A 155 3.92 -6.13 12.72
C LYS A 155 4.18 -5.08 13.78
N ASN A 156 4.76 -3.94 13.44
CA ASN A 156 5.11 -2.92 14.43
C ASN A 156 3.88 -2.14 14.90
N ARG A 157 3.05 -1.66 13.96
CA ARG A 157 1.98 -0.71 14.23
C ARG A 157 0.69 -1.36 14.71
N TYR A 158 0.47 -2.61 14.31
CA TYR A 158 -0.71 -3.40 14.71
C TYR A 158 -0.33 -4.63 15.57
N SER A 159 0.87 -4.65 16.16
CA SER A 159 1.32 -5.68 17.13
C SER A 159 0.35 -5.92 18.29
N THR A 160 -0.35 -4.89 18.76
CA THR A 160 -1.33 -5.01 19.85
C THR A 160 -2.59 -5.75 19.39
N ILE A 161 -2.94 -5.62 18.12
CA ILE A 161 -4.10 -6.25 17.50
C ILE A 161 -3.84 -7.75 17.27
N TYR A 162 -2.61 -8.09 16.86
CA TYR A 162 -2.10 -9.46 16.80
C TYR A 162 -2.26 -10.24 18.13
N ARG A 163 -2.16 -9.55 19.27
CA ARG A 163 -2.31 -10.15 20.61
C ARG A 163 -3.77 -10.27 21.09
N TYR A 164 -4.74 -9.68 20.39
CA TYR A 164 -6.15 -9.69 20.79
C TYR A 164 -6.97 -10.74 20.02
N SER A 165 -6.68 -10.97 18.72
CA SER A 165 -7.37 -12.02 17.94
C SER A 165 -7.05 -13.44 18.44
N THR A 166 -5.85 -13.66 18.97
CA THR A 166 -5.41 -14.93 19.58
C THR A 166 -6.09 -15.27 20.91
N LYS A 167 -6.84 -14.34 21.52
CA LYS A 167 -7.65 -14.64 22.72
C LYS A 167 -9.06 -15.15 22.39
N ALA A 168 -9.45 -15.16 21.12
CA ALA A 168 -10.74 -15.70 20.67
C ALA A 168 -10.65 -17.15 20.18
N ASN A 169 -9.47 -17.66 19.82
CA ASN A 169 -9.23 -19.06 19.48
C ASN A 169 -7.90 -19.53 20.08
N GLY A 170 -7.97 -20.53 20.95
CA GLY A 170 -6.96 -20.87 21.94
C GLY A 170 -5.53 -21.14 21.45
N ASP A 171 -4.60 -20.67 22.28
CA ASP A 171 -3.36 -21.30 22.72
C ASP A 171 -2.52 -22.06 21.67
N TYR A 172 -1.62 -21.34 20.99
CA TYR A 172 -0.47 -21.99 20.30
C TYR A 172 0.90 -21.31 20.50
N TYR A 173 1.01 -20.01 20.85
CA TYR A 173 2.31 -19.31 20.84
C TYR A 173 2.80 -18.69 22.18
N ASP A 174 2.22 -19.01 23.33
CA ASP A 174 2.62 -18.40 24.62
C ASP A 174 3.89 -19.01 25.26
N SER A 175 4.87 -19.48 24.46
CA SER A 175 6.08 -20.13 25.00
C SER A 175 7.43 -19.55 24.56
N VAL A 176 7.47 -18.43 23.82
CA VAL A 176 8.76 -17.97 23.24
C VAL A 176 9.38 -16.72 23.88
N GLU A 177 8.68 -15.95 24.74
CA GLU A 177 9.28 -14.69 25.26
C GLU A 177 9.28 -14.55 26.79
N THR A 178 9.73 -15.58 27.49
CA THR A 178 10.21 -15.45 28.88
C THR A 178 11.64 -15.98 29.04
N THR A 179 12.57 -15.50 28.20
CA THR A 179 14.02 -15.66 28.47
C THR A 179 14.80 -14.47 27.90
N THR A 180 14.74 -13.35 28.60
CA THR A 180 15.81 -12.34 28.62
C THR A 180 15.94 -11.83 30.05
N GLY A 181 16.71 -12.60 30.83
CA GLY A 181 17.39 -12.12 32.04
C GLY A 181 18.82 -11.75 31.70
#